data_AF-A0A376LGH2-F1
#
_entry.id   AF-A0A376LGH2-F1
#
_cell.length_a   1.000
_cell.length_b   1.000
_cell.length_c   1.000
_cell.angle_alpha   90.00
_cell.angle_beta   90.00
_cell.angle_gamma   90.00
#
_symmetry.space_group_name_H-M   'P 1'
#
loop_
_entity.id
_entity.type
_entity.pdbx_description
1 polymer ?
#
loop_
_entity_poly.entity_id
_entity_poly.type
_entity_poly.pdbx_seq_one_letter_code
_entity_poly.pdbx_strand_id
1 'polypeptide(L)'
;MLDQVCQLARNAGDAIMQVYDGTKPMDVVSKADNSPVTAADIAAHTVIMDGLRTLTPDIPVLSEEDPPGWEVRQHWQRYWLVDPLDGTKEFIKRNGEFTVNIALI
;
A
#
# COMPACT_ATOMS: atom_id res chain seq x y z
N MET A 1 1.08 -17.85 7.58
CA MET A 1 1.63 -16.71 6.81
C MET A 1 0.65 -16.18 5.78
N LEU A 2 0.20 -16.97 4.79
CA LEU A 2 -0.75 -16.49 3.77
C LEU A 2 -2.03 -15.88 4.39
N ASP A 3 -2.66 -16.57 5.34
CA ASP A 3 -3.88 -16.06 6.00
C ASP A 3 -3.65 -14.73 6.74
N GLN A 4 -2.46 -14.55 7.33
CA GLN A 4 -2.09 -13.31 8.02
C GLN A 4 -1.90 -12.17 7.02
N VAL A 5 -1.32 -12.45 5.85
CA VAL A 5 -1.19 -11.48 4.76
C VAL A 5 -2.55 -11.14 4.14
N CYS A 6 -3.41 -12.13 3.94
CA CYS A 6 -4.79 -11.88 3.51
C CYS A 6 -5.56 -11.03 4.53
N GLN A 7 -5.37 -11.26 5.82
CA GLN A 7 -5.96 -10.42 6.85
C GLN A 7 -5.35 -9.00 6.84
N LEU A 8 -4.05 -8.87 6.61
CA LEU A 8 -3.39 -7.58 6.48
C LEU A 8 -3.93 -6.77 5.29
N ALA A 9 -4.14 -7.42 4.15
CA ALA A 9 -4.78 -6.81 2.98
C ALA A 9 -6.21 -6.35 3.28
N ARG A 10 -6.99 -7.13 4.04
CA ARG A 10 -8.33 -6.70 4.50
C ARG A 10 -8.26 -5.47 5.42
N ASN A 11 -7.34 -5.46 6.38
CA ASN A 11 -7.18 -4.32 7.29
C ASN A 11 -6.77 -3.05 6.53
N ALA A 12 -5.92 -3.17 5.51
CA ALA A 12 -5.58 -2.07 4.62
C ALA A 12 -6.81 -1.60 3.82
N GLY A 13 -7.61 -2.54 3.31
CA GLY A 13 -8.91 -2.26 2.68
C GLY A 13 -9.86 -1.50 3.60
N ASP A 14 -9.98 -1.89 4.87
CA ASP A 14 -10.81 -1.18 5.85
C ASP A 14 -10.31 0.28 6.06
N ALA A 15 -9.00 0.48 6.09
CA ALA A 15 -8.41 1.83 6.20
C ALA A 15 -8.69 2.69 4.95
N ILE A 16 -8.63 2.09 3.75
CA ILE A 16 -9.00 2.73 2.49
C ILE A 16 -10.49 3.13 2.52
N MET A 17 -11.37 2.22 2.95
CA MET A 17 -12.80 2.45 3.00
C MET A 17 -13.19 3.59 3.96
N GLN A 18 -12.46 3.80 5.06
CA GLN A 18 -12.68 4.97 5.93
C GLN A 18 -12.52 6.30 5.19
N VAL A 19 -11.58 6.40 4.25
CA VAL A 19 -11.40 7.58 3.40
C VAL A 19 -12.43 7.57 2.28
N TYR A 20 -12.64 6.41 1.64
CA TYR A 20 -13.57 6.25 0.53
C TYR A 20 -15.00 6.62 0.91
N ASP A 21 -15.47 6.25 2.10
CA ASP A 21 -16.83 6.52 2.60
C ASP A 21 -16.97 7.92 3.21
N GLY A 22 -15.87 8.68 3.31
CA GLY A 22 -15.85 10.03 3.85
C GLY A 22 -15.83 10.11 5.38
N THR A 23 -15.50 9.00 6.07
CA THR A 23 -15.25 9.01 7.53
C THR A 23 -13.96 9.79 7.85
N LYS A 24 -13.00 9.80 6.93
CA LYS A 24 -11.78 10.61 6.94
C LYS A 24 -11.73 11.52 5.70
N PRO A 25 -11.07 12.69 5.76
CA PRO A 25 -10.94 13.57 4.61
C PRO A 25 -10.18 12.90 3.48
N MET A 26 -10.64 13.11 2.24
CA MET A 26 -9.95 12.70 1.02
C MET A 26 -8.98 13.82 0.62
N ASP A 27 -7.83 13.85 1.28
CA ASP A 27 -6.73 14.72 0.88
C ASP A 27 -6.00 14.10 -0.30
N VAL A 28 -5.89 14.84 -1.41
CA VAL A 28 -5.18 14.42 -2.63
C VAL A 28 -3.94 15.28 -2.78
N VAL A 29 -2.79 14.62 -2.88
CA VAL A 29 -1.49 15.24 -3.14
C VAL A 29 -0.95 14.67 -4.45
N SER A 30 -0.13 15.43 -5.17
CA SER A 30 0.58 14.93 -6.35
C SER A 30 1.98 14.46 -5.96
N LYS A 31 2.36 13.25 -6.36
CA LYS A 31 3.75 12.77 -6.27
C LYS A 31 4.65 13.54 -7.26
N ALA A 32 5.96 13.33 -7.16
CA ALA A 32 6.96 13.98 -8.01
C ALA A 32 6.78 13.69 -9.52
N ASP A 33 6.16 12.56 -9.86
CA ASP A 33 5.85 12.16 -11.23
C ASP A 33 4.43 12.60 -11.70
N ASN A 34 3.75 13.45 -10.91
CA ASN A 34 2.36 13.91 -11.10
C ASN A 34 1.28 12.82 -10.99
N SER A 35 1.61 11.63 -10.48
CA SER A 35 0.57 10.67 -10.09
C SER A 35 -0.16 11.16 -8.83
N PRO A 36 -1.48 10.94 -8.71
CA PRO A 36 -2.21 11.28 -7.50
C PRO A 36 -1.87 10.28 -6.39
N VAL A 37 -1.74 10.78 -5.17
CA VAL A 37 -1.71 9.98 -3.93
C VAL A 37 -2.74 10.56 -2.99
N THR A 38 -3.49 9.71 -2.31
CA THR A 38 -4.53 10.14 -1.37
C THR A 38 -4.18 9.75 0.07
N ALA A 39 -4.92 10.33 1.02
CA ALA A 39 -4.89 9.86 2.41
C ALA A 39 -5.19 8.36 2.55
N ALA A 40 -5.89 7.74 1.59
CA ALA A 40 -6.16 6.31 1.59
C ALA A 40 -4.90 5.49 1.30
N ASP A 41 -4.11 5.88 0.30
CA ASP A 41 -2.83 5.24 -0.06
C ASP A 41 -1.89 5.25 1.15
N ILE A 42 -1.75 6.39 1.83
CA ILE A 42 -0.88 6.54 3.01
C ILE A 42 -1.39 5.68 4.18
N ALA A 43 -2.70 5.63 4.40
CA ALA A 43 -3.29 4.83 5.46
C ALA A 43 -3.08 3.33 5.22
N ALA A 44 -3.33 2.87 3.98
CA ALA A 44 -3.08 1.50 3.57
C ALA A 44 -1.60 1.13 3.69
N HIS A 45 -0.71 2.00 3.19
CA HIS A 45 0.74 1.82 3.27
C HIS A 45 1.18 1.61 4.72
N THR A 46 0.75 2.49 5.63
CA THR A 46 1.11 2.40 7.05
C THR A 46 0.69 1.06 7.66
N VAL A 47 -0.57 0.65 7.44
CA VAL A 47 -1.09 -0.63 7.94
C VAL A 47 -0.26 -1.81 7.41
N ILE A 48 0.01 -1.84 6.10
CA ILE A 48 0.74 -2.94 5.47
C ILE A 48 2.19 -2.97 5.96
N MET A 49 2.88 -1.83 6.01
CA MET A 49 4.27 -1.76 6.45
C MET A 49 4.44 -2.22 7.90
N ASP A 50 3.60 -1.77 8.82
CA ASP A 50 3.66 -2.17 10.22
C ASP A 50 3.35 -3.66 10.39
N GLY A 51 2.36 -4.17 9.64
CA GLY A 51 2.01 -5.58 9.62
C GLY A 51 3.13 -6.47 9.09
N LEU A 52 3.73 -6.13 7.94
CA LEU A 52 4.81 -6.90 7.34
C LEU A 52 6.09 -6.85 8.18
N ARG A 53 6.44 -5.69 8.76
CA ARG A 53 7.57 -5.57 9.69
C ARG A 53 7.40 -6.44 10.93
N THR A 54 6.15 -6.59 11.41
CA THR A 54 5.84 -7.46 12.55
C THR A 54 5.88 -8.94 12.16
N LEU A 55 5.32 -9.30 11.01
CA LEU A 55 5.20 -10.69 10.56
C LEU A 55 6.54 -11.27 10.10
N THR A 56 7.34 -10.45 9.42
CA THR A 56 8.59 -10.88 8.77
C THR A 56 9.63 -9.74 8.86
N PRO A 57 10.19 -9.48 10.06
CA PRO A 57 11.12 -8.37 10.27
C PRO A 57 12.38 -8.45 9.41
N ASP A 58 12.77 -9.66 9.00
CA ASP A 58 13.99 -9.92 8.23
C ASP A 58 13.78 -9.80 6.71
N ILE A 59 12.53 -9.68 6.24
CA ILE A 59 12.22 -9.58 4.81
C ILE A 59 11.99 -8.10 4.45
N PRO A 60 12.80 -7.51 3.57
CA PRO A 60 12.61 -6.13 3.17
C PRO A 60 11.32 -5.95 2.36
N VAL A 61 10.79 -4.72 2.37
CA VAL A 61 9.58 -4.34 1.64
C VAL A 61 9.92 -3.29 0.60
N LEU A 62 9.47 -3.53 -0.63
CA LEU A 62 9.45 -2.58 -1.73
C LEU A 62 8.00 -2.11 -1.91
N SER A 63 7.71 -0.89 -1.49
CA SER A 63 6.38 -0.28 -1.62
C SER A 63 6.40 0.84 -2.66
N GLU A 64 5.30 1.02 -3.39
CA GLU A 64 5.15 2.16 -4.32
C GLU A 64 5.34 3.52 -3.62
N GLU A 65 4.81 3.67 -2.39
CA GLU A 65 4.88 4.93 -1.63
C GLU A 65 6.25 5.23 -0.99
N ASP A 66 7.12 4.22 -0.84
CA ASP A 66 8.44 4.39 -0.21
C ASP A 66 9.45 3.38 -0.81
N PRO A 67 9.85 3.57 -2.09
CA PRO A 67 10.73 2.63 -2.76
C PRO A 67 12.20 2.87 -2.35
N PRO A 68 12.90 1.86 -1.82
CA PRO A 68 14.33 1.99 -1.53
C PRO A 68 15.15 2.15 -2.82
N GLY A 69 16.28 2.84 -2.70
CA GLY A 69 17.21 3.06 -3.81
C GLY A 69 17.64 1.76 -4.50
N TRP A 70 17.89 1.82 -5.81
CA TRP A 70 18.26 0.65 -6.60
C TRP A 70 19.49 -0.07 -6.03
N GLU A 71 20.48 0.71 -5.60
CA GLU A 71 21.73 0.25 -5.01
C GLU A 71 21.53 -0.63 -3.76
N VAL A 72 20.43 -0.42 -3.04
CA VAL A 72 20.04 -1.24 -1.89
C VAL A 72 19.35 -2.52 -2.35
N ARG A 73 18.33 -2.39 -3.20
CA ARG A 73 17.44 -3.51 -3.55
C ARG A 73 18.00 -4.47 -4.61
N GLN A 74 19.03 -4.07 -5.36
CA GLN A 74 19.66 -4.91 -6.38
C GLN A 74 20.25 -6.23 -5.84
N HIS A 75 20.50 -6.31 -4.53
CA HIS A 75 21.06 -7.50 -3.88
C HIS A 75 20.00 -8.41 -3.24
N TRP A 76 18.74 -7.97 -3.18
CA TRP A 76 17.67 -8.73 -2.54
C TRP A 76 17.33 -9.98 -3.35
N GLN A 77 17.29 -11.12 -2.66
CA GLN A 77 16.85 -12.39 -3.22
C GLN A 77 15.42 -12.74 -2.84
N ARG A 78 14.89 -12.07 -1.80
CA ARG A 78 13.54 -12.28 -1.28
C ARG A 78 13.03 -10.96 -0.70
N TYR A 79 11.85 -10.53 -1.08
CA TYR A 79 11.27 -9.26 -0.62
C TYR A 79 9.75 -9.22 -0.81
N TRP A 80 9.08 -8.38 -0.04
CA TRP A 80 7.68 -8.04 -0.30
C TRP A 80 7.59 -6.96 -1.36
N LEU A 81 6.69 -7.13 -2.32
CA LEU A 81 6.31 -6.11 -3.29
C LEU A 81 4.88 -5.66 -2.98
N VAL A 82 4.71 -4.36 -2.73
CA VAL A 82 3.46 -3.79 -2.23
C VAL A 82 3.03 -2.60 -3.07
N ASP A 83 1.77 -2.64 -3.50
CA ASP A 83 1.02 -1.48 -3.95
C ASP A 83 -0.19 -1.32 -3.01
N PRO A 84 -0.18 -0.30 -2.13
CA PRO A 84 -1.21 -0.13 -1.10
C PRO A 84 -2.60 0.20 -1.67
N LEU A 85 -2.68 0.82 -2.85
CA LEU A 85 -3.93 1.19 -3.50
C LEU A 85 -3.72 1.28 -5.01
N ASP A 86 -3.87 0.15 -5.70
CA ASP A 86 -3.91 0.14 -7.16
C ASP A 86 -5.26 0.68 -7.63
N GLY A 87 -5.24 1.62 -8.60
CA GLY A 87 -6.45 2.31 -9.07
C GLY A 87 -6.76 3.63 -8.34
N THR A 88 -5.76 4.41 -7.93
CA THR A 88 -5.97 5.71 -7.24
C THR A 88 -6.87 6.68 -8.03
N LYS A 89 -6.84 6.67 -9.36
CA LYS A 89 -7.72 7.52 -10.19
C LYS A 89 -9.17 7.06 -10.13
N GLU A 90 -9.39 5.76 -10.16
CA GLU A 90 -10.67 5.07 -10.06
C GLU A 90 -11.25 5.28 -8.65
N PHE A 91 -10.41 5.19 -7.62
CA PHE A 91 -10.72 5.57 -6.24
C PHE A 91 -11.23 7.01 -6.14
N ILE A 92 -10.51 8.00 -6.71
CA ILE A 92 -10.93 9.42 -6.73
C ILE A 92 -12.25 9.60 -7.48
N LYS A 93 -12.46 8.87 -8.58
CA LYS A 93 -13.72 8.89 -9.36
C LYS A 93 -14.89 8.18 -8.68
N ARG A 94 -14.63 7.46 -7.58
CA ARG A 94 -15.62 6.67 -6.83
C ARG A 94 -16.39 5.68 -7.71
N ASN A 95 -15.68 4.98 -8.60
CA ASN A 95 -16.26 3.91 -9.42
C ASN A 95 -16.12 2.50 -8.80
N GLY A 96 -15.35 2.37 -7.71
CA GLY A 96 -15.19 1.11 -6.95
C GLY A 96 -14.15 0.15 -7.53
N GLU A 97 -13.38 0.57 -8.54
CA GLU A 97 -12.37 -0.27 -9.19
C GLU A 97 -10.98 0.02 -8.64
N PHE A 98 -10.66 -0.50 -7.45
CA PHE A 98 -9.33 -0.40 -6.85
C PHE A 98 -9.01 -1.66 -6.02
N THR A 99 -7.73 -1.93 -5.79
CA THR A 99 -7.28 -3.13 -5.07
C THR A 99 -6.11 -2.86 -4.13
N VAL A 100 -5.86 -3.81 -3.23
CA VAL A 100 -4.64 -3.87 -2.40
C VAL A 100 -3.80 -5.04 -2.91
N ASN A 101 -2.56 -4.77 -3.30
CA ASN A 101 -1.67 -5.79 -3.85
C ASN A 101 -0.48 -6.02 -2.92
N ILE A 102 -0.33 -7.27 -2.46
CA ILE A 102 0.80 -7.71 -1.63
C ILE A 102 1.34 -9.02 -2.20
N ALA A 103 2.59 -9.03 -2.63
CA ALA A 103 3.26 -10.20 -3.16
C ALA A 103 4.57 -10.48 -2.42
N LEU A 104 4.92 -11.75 -2.28
CA LEU A 104 6.25 -12.18 -1.83
C LEU A 104 7.00 -12.74 -3.03
N ILE A 105 8.16 -12.16 -3.31
CA ILE A 105 9.11 -12.61 -4.34
C ILE A 105 10.24 -13.39 -3.67
#